data_AF-A0A655AEL8-F1
#
_entry.id   AF-A0A655AEL8-F1
#
_cell.length_a   1.000
_cell.length_b   1.000
_cell.length_c   1.000
_cell.angle_alpha   90.00
_cell.angle_beta   90.00
_cell.angle_gamma   90.00
#
_symmetry.space_group_name_H-M   'P 1'
#
loop_
_entity.id
_entity.type
_entity.pdbx_description
1 polymer ?
#
loop_
_entity_poly.entity_id
_entity_poly.type
_entity_poly.pdbx_seq_one_letter_code
_entity_poly.pdbx_strand_id
1 'polypeptide(L)' 'MLGSHAVVRGAIPDYSIAVGAPAKVVKNRQLSWEASAAQRAELAAALADIERKKAAR' A
#
# COMPACT_ATOMS: atom_id res chain seq x y z
N MET A 1 -6.35 10.94 -1.80
CA MET A 1 -7.33 10.50 -2.81
C MET A 1 -8.71 10.55 -2.18
N LEU A 2 -9.68 11.15 -2.86
CA LEU A 2 -11.07 11.16 -2.41
C LEU A 2 -11.89 10.21 -3.28
N GLY A 3 -12.73 9.39 -2.66
CA GLY A 3 -13.69 8.57 -3.38
C GLY A 3 -14.80 9.40 -4.00
N SER A 4 -15.46 8.84 -5.02
CA SER A 4 -16.63 9.50 -5.63
C SER A 4 -17.69 9.78 -4.57
N HIS A 5 -18.29 10.97 -4.65
CA HIS A 5 -19.31 11.47 -3.72
C HIS A 5 -18.89 11.54 -2.24
N ALA A 6 -17.59 11.54 -1.93
CA ALA A 6 -17.13 11.68 -0.55
C ALA A 6 -17.42 13.10 -0.03
N VAL A 7 -18.05 13.20 1.15
CA VAL A 7 -18.33 14.48 1.81
C VAL A 7 -17.36 14.67 2.97
N VAL A 8 -16.34 15.49 2.75
CA VAL A 8 -15.29 15.80 3.71
C VAL A 8 -15.74 16.92 4.64
N ARG A 9 -15.67 16.70 5.96
CA ARG A 9 -16.03 17.69 6.99
C ARG A 9 -14.84 18.22 7.79
N GLY A 10 -13.61 17.88 7.41
CA GLY A 10 -12.38 18.24 8.14
C GLY A 10 -11.12 17.92 7.32
N ALA A 11 -9.95 17.92 7.97
CA ALA A 11 -8.69 17.59 7.30
C ALA A 11 -8.54 16.08 7.04
N ILE A 12 -8.05 15.72 5.85
CA ILE A 12 -7.68 14.34 5.50
C ILE A 12 -6.16 14.25 5.47
N PRO A 13 -5.53 13.29 6.18
CA PRO A 13 -4.07 13.16 6.19
C PRO A 13 -3.50 12.83 4.81
N ASP A 14 -2.25 13.23 4.57
CA ASP A 14 -1.57 12.98 3.31
C ASP A 14 -1.47 11.49 2.99
N TYR A 15 -1.47 11.19 1.68
CA TYR A 15 -1.43 9.83 1.13
C TYR A 15 -2.61 8.92 1.57
N SER A 16 -3.64 9.50 2.19
CA SER A 16 -4.83 8.78 2.62
C SER A 16 -5.88 8.68 1.51
N ILE A 17 -6.64 7.59 1.55
CA ILE A 17 -7.83 7.34 0.76
C ILE A 17 -9.02 7.50 1.68
N ALA A 18 -9.87 8.50 1.41
CA ALA A 18 -11.08 8.76 2.18
C ALA A 18 -12.35 8.61 1.32
N VAL A 19 -13.37 7.96 1.87
CA VAL A 19 -14.63 7.61 1.19
C VAL A 19 -15.84 7.83 2.10
N GLY A 20 -17.01 8.07 1.51
CA GLY A 20 -18.29 8.15 2.21
C GLY A 20 -18.72 9.56 2.60
N ALA A 21 -19.91 9.66 3.22
CA ALA A 21 -20.51 10.90 3.69
C ALA A 21 -21.08 10.69 5.10
N PRO A 22 -20.37 11.08 6.18
CA PRO A 22 -19.10 11.80 6.19
C PRO A 22 -17.90 10.93 5.77
N ALA A 23 -16.91 11.56 5.13
CA ALA A 23 -15.73 10.88 4.62
C ALA A 23 -14.89 10.29 5.76
N LYS A 24 -14.58 8.99 5.65
CA LYS A 24 -13.70 8.27 6.58
C LYS A 24 -12.47 7.76 5.84
N VAL A 25 -11.31 7.83 6.49
CA VAL A 25 -10.06 7.28 5.96
C VAL A 25 -10.13 5.76 6.05
N VAL A 26 -10.05 5.08 4.92
CA VAL A 26 -10.09 3.61 4.84
C VAL A 26 -8.71 3.00 4.67
N LYS A 27 -7.79 3.72 4.04
CA LYS A 27 -6.43 3.23 3.78
C LYS A 27 -5.48 4.41 3.65
N ASN A 28 -4.28 4.28 4.21
CA ASN A 28 -3.17 5.18 3.94
C ASN A 28 -2.10 4.44 3.14
N ARG A 29 -1.74 4.98 1.98
CA ARG A 29 -0.82 4.32 1.05
C ARG A 29 0.62 4.30 1.57
N GLN A 30 1.03 5.35 2.29
CA GLN A 30 2.35 5.42 2.90
C GLN A 30 2.47 4.38 4.02
N LEU A 31 1.51 4.34 4.95
CA LEU A 31 1.52 3.31 6.01
C LEU A 31 1.44 1.90 5.43
N SER A 32 0.67 1.69 4.36
CA SER A 32 0.62 0.39 3.68
C SER A 32 1.98 0.02 3.06
N TRP A 33 2.72 1.00 2.55
CA TRP A 33 4.06 0.81 2.01
C TRP A 33 5.08 0.50 3.11
N GLU A 34 5.02 1.22 4.23
CA GLU A 34 5.89 0.99 5.37
C GLU A 34 5.64 -0.40 5.98
N ALA A 35 4.38 -0.77 6.19
CA ALA A 35 3.98 -2.06 6.75
C ALA A 35 4.37 -3.26 5.84
N SER A 36 4.48 -3.06 4.54
CA SER A 36 4.87 -4.12 3.59
C SER A 36 6.38 -4.26 3.40
N ALA A 37 7.20 -3.54 4.17
CA ALA A 37 8.67 -3.63 4.08
C ALA A 37 9.20 -5.05 4.29
N ALA A 38 8.68 -5.78 5.28
CA ALA A 38 9.09 -7.17 5.54
C ALA A 38 8.74 -8.10 4.35
N GLN A 39 7.53 -7.97 3.80
CA GLN A 39 7.10 -8.75 2.62
C GLN A 39 7.96 -8.45 1.39
N ARG A 40 8.41 -7.20 1.21
CA ARG A 40 9.34 -6.86 0.12
C ARG A 40 10.71 -7.49 0.29
N ALA A 41 11.22 -7.57 1.52
CA ALA A 41 12.50 -8.23 1.79
C ALA A 41 12.42 -9.74 1.50
N GLU A 42 11.33 -10.39 1.91
CA GLU A 42 11.06 -11.80 1.61
C GLU A 42 10.93 -12.04 0.09
N LEU A 43 10.16 -11.20 -0.61
CA LEU A 43 10.01 -11.28 -2.06
C LEU A 43 11.36 -11.14 -2.79
N ALA A 44 12.22 -10.22 -2.36
CA ALA A 44 13.54 -10.04 -2.96
C ALA A 44 14.44 -11.29 -2.78
N ALA A 45 14.41 -11.90 -1.60
CA ALA A 45 15.14 -13.14 -1.34
C ALA A 45 14.62 -14.31 -2.19
N ALA A 46 13.29 -14.45 -2.30
CA ALA A 46 12.66 -15.46 -3.14
C ALA A 46 13.01 -15.29 -4.61
N LEU A 47 13.02 -14.05 -5.11
CA LEU A 47 13.41 -13.74 -6.49
C LEU A 47 14.87 -14.09 -6.77
N ALA A 48 15.80 -13.75 -5.87
CA ALA A 48 17.20 -14.14 -6.01
C ALA A 48 17.38 -15.68 -6.03
N ASP A 49 16.59 -16.41 -5.24
CA ASP A 49 16.61 -17.87 -5.27
C ASP A 49 16.08 -18.44 -6.58
N ILE A 50 14.99 -17.87 -7.11
CA ILE A 50 14.45 -18.22 -8.43
C ILE A 50 15.49 -17.99 -9.52
N GLU A 51 16.18 -16.86 -9.51
CA GLU A 51 17.24 -16.54 -10.49
C GLU A 51 18.39 -17.55 -10.44
N ARG A 52 18.86 -17.92 -9.24
CA ARG A 52 19.89 -18.96 -9.10
C ARG A 52 19.43 -20.30 -9.66
N LYS A 53 18.20 -20.72 -9.34
CA LYS A 53 17.64 -21.99 -9.83
C LYS A 53 17.44 -21.97 -11.35
N LYS A 54 17.06 -20.83 -11.92
CA LYS A 54 16.91 -20.65 -13.36
C LYS A 54 18.26 -20.74 -14.08
N ALA A 55 19.33 -20.19 -13.52
CA ALA A 55 20.67 -20.22 -14.13
C ALA A 55 21.35 -21.60 -14.07
N ALA A 56 20.92 -22.47 -13.14
CA ALA A 56 21.44 -23.83 -12.99
C ALA A 56 20.75 -24.88 -13.88
N ARG A 57 19.78 -24.47 -14.72
CA ARG A 57 19.04 -25.33 -15.66
C ARG A 57 19.44 -25.01 -17.10
#